data_AF-A0A1Y4JMD3-F1
#
_entry.id   AF-A0A1Y4JMD3-F1
#
_cell.length_a   1.000
_cell.length_b   1.000
_cell.length_c   1.000
_cell.angle_alpha   90.00
_cell.angle_beta   90.00
_cell.angle_gamma   90.00
#
_symmetry.space_group_name_H-M   'P 1'
#
loop_
_entity.id
_entity.type
_entity.pdbx_description
1 polymer ?
#
loop_
_entity_poly.entity_id
_entity_poly.type
_entity_poly.pdbx_seq_one_letter_code
_entity_poly.pdbx_strand_id
1 'polypeptide(L)'
;MKNRFYLLTFLLITLFAVDGYTAERKKYNFNSEWRLQVGDFPQAKKPDFRDSDWKQVTLPRAFNEDEAFRLSIEQHTDTVV
;
A
#
# COMPACT_ATOMS: atom_id res chain seq x y z
N MET A 1 7.94 -50.95 26.92
CA MET A 1 8.84 -49.79 27.10
C MET A 1 9.27 -49.17 25.77
N LYS A 2 9.71 -49.96 24.77
CA LYS A 2 10.07 -49.48 23.43
C LYS A 2 8.98 -48.64 22.73
N ASN A 3 7.71 -49.06 22.75
CA ASN A 3 6.63 -48.30 22.08
C ASN A 3 6.35 -46.95 22.73
N ARG A 4 6.52 -46.85 24.06
CA ARG A 4 6.44 -45.57 24.78
C ARG A 4 7.62 -44.67 24.45
N PHE A 5 8.80 -45.25 24.27
CA PHE A 5 9.99 -44.54 23.84
C PHE A 5 9.81 -43.97 22.43
N TYR A 6 9.33 -44.78 21.47
CA TYR A 6 9.04 -44.32 20.11
C TYR A 6 8.01 -43.19 20.06
N LEU A 7 6.92 -43.32 20.85
CA LEU A 7 5.89 -42.28 20.97
C LEU A 7 6.47 -40.98 21.53
N LEU A 8 7.34 -41.06 22.55
CA LEU A 8 8.03 -39.91 23.13
C LEU A 8 8.96 -39.23 22.12
N THR A 9 9.76 -39.98 21.38
CA THR A 9 10.59 -39.41 20.30
C THR A 9 9.76 -38.78 19.19
N PHE A 10 8.64 -39.38 18.81
CA PHE A 10 7.75 -38.82 17.79
C PHE A 10 7.14 -37.49 18.26
N LEU A 11 6.63 -37.44 19.50
CA LEU A 11 6.13 -36.21 20.11
C LEU A 11 7.21 -35.11 20.17
N LEU A 12 8.43 -35.47 20.57
CA LEU A 12 9.54 -34.51 20.61
C LEU A 12 9.84 -33.93 19.21
N ILE A 13 9.88 -34.76 18.18
CA ILE A 13 10.12 -34.33 16.80
C ILE A 13 9.02 -33.37 16.32
N THR A 14 7.75 -33.68 16.63
CA THR A 14 6.64 -32.79 16.25
C THR A 14 6.69 -31.44 16.98
N LEU A 15 7.20 -31.40 18.21
CA LEU A 15 7.36 -30.16 18.98
C LEU A 15 8.45 -29.23 18.40
N PHE A 16 9.52 -29.79 17.83
CA PHE A 16 10.59 -29.01 17.19
C PHE A 16 10.32 -28.69 15.70
N ALA A 17 9.32 -29.32 15.08
CA ALA A 17 8.96 -29.08 13.69
C ALA A 17 7.97 -27.91 13.49
N VAL A 18 7.42 -27.35 14.57
CA VAL A 18 6.52 -26.19 14.50
C VAL A 18 7.34 -24.91 14.65
N ASP A 19 8.06 -24.55 13.59
CA ASP A 19 8.46 -23.16 13.39
C ASP A 19 7.19 -22.39 13.03
N GLY A 20 6.69 -21.59 13.98
CA GLY A 20 5.58 -20.69 13.74
C GLY A 20 6.00 -19.67 12.69
N TYR A 21 5.57 -19.85 11.43
CA TYR A 21 5.70 -18.86 10.37
C TYR A 21 4.80 -17.66 10.67
N THR A 22 5.19 -16.84 11.64
CA THR A 22 4.60 -15.52 11.82
C THR A 22 5.24 -14.65 10.75
N ALA A 23 4.47 -14.25 9.73
CA ALA A 23 4.95 -13.25 8.80
C ALA A 23 5.27 -11.98 9.60
N GLU A 24 6.55 -11.61 9.66
CA GLU A 24 6.96 -10.37 10.31
C GLU A 24 6.17 -9.21 9.70
N ARG A 25 5.66 -8.32 10.55
CA ARG A 25 4.94 -7.12 10.10
C ARG A 25 5.92 -6.24 9.31
N LYS A 26 5.77 -6.22 8.00
CA LYS A 26 6.50 -5.31 7.11
C LYS A 26 5.72 -4.01 6.93
N LYS A 27 6.42 -2.88 7.04
CA LYS A 27 5.90 -1.56 6.71
C LYS A 27 6.52 -1.14 5.38
N TYR A 28 5.67 -0.85 4.40
CA TYR A 28 6.09 -0.37 3.09
C TYR A 28 5.84 1.12 2.96
N ASN A 29 6.71 1.80 2.22
CA ASN A 29 6.42 3.13 1.71
C ASN A 29 5.43 2.98 0.54
N PHE A 30 4.32 3.71 0.59
CA PHE A 30 3.25 3.64 -0.40
C PHE A 30 3.03 4.98 -1.12
N ASN A 31 4.06 5.82 -1.14
CA ASN A 31 3.96 7.17 -1.67
C ASN A 31 4.31 7.27 -3.16
N SER A 32 5.06 6.33 -3.71
CA SER A 32 5.58 6.42 -5.07
C SER A 32 4.54 6.04 -6.13
N GLU A 33 4.71 6.57 -7.34
CA GLU A 33 4.06 6.11 -8.58
C GLU A 33 2.52 6.23 -8.65
N TRP A 34 1.95 7.20 -7.94
CA TRP A 34 0.52 7.51 -8.07
C TRP A 34 0.22 8.22 -9.38
N ARG A 35 -1.00 8.01 -9.91
CA ARG A 35 -1.57 8.75 -11.05
C ARG A 35 -2.58 9.76 -10.53
N LEU A 36 -2.44 11.03 -10.92
CA LEU A 36 -3.28 12.14 -10.48
C LEU A 36 -3.91 12.86 -11.67
N GLN A 37 -5.23 13.02 -11.60
CA GLN A 37 -6.03 13.91 -12.44
C GLN A 37 -7.04 14.63 -11.54
N VAL A 38 -7.14 15.94 -11.65
CA VAL A 38 -8.10 16.75 -10.88
C VAL A 38 -9.44 16.81 -11.63
N GLY A 39 -10.54 16.54 -10.93
CA GLY A 39 -11.91 16.48 -11.46
C GLY A 39 -12.64 15.22 -11.03
N ASP A 40 -13.93 15.12 -11.34
CA ASP A 40 -14.73 13.91 -11.08
C ASP A 40 -14.65 12.90 -12.24
N PHE A 41 -14.22 11.68 -11.93
CA PHE A 41 -14.13 10.57 -12.87
C PHE A 41 -14.74 9.30 -12.23
N PRO A 42 -16.08 9.15 -12.21
CA PRO A 42 -16.75 8.04 -11.49
C PRO A 42 -16.34 6.63 -11.96
N GLN A 43 -15.83 6.52 -13.19
CA GLN A 43 -15.37 5.27 -13.78
C GLN A 43 -13.92 4.91 -13.37
N ALA A 44 -13.14 5.87 -12.84
CA ALA A 44 -11.73 5.67 -12.47
C ALA A 44 -11.52 4.73 -11.27
N LYS A 45 -12.59 4.36 -10.57
CA LYS A 45 -12.57 3.29 -9.56
C LYS A 45 -12.35 1.89 -10.15
N LYS A 46 -12.55 1.72 -11.46
CA LYS A 46 -12.40 0.42 -12.11
C LYS A 46 -10.92 0.09 -12.30
N PRO A 47 -10.47 -1.14 -11.97
CA PRO A 47 -9.06 -1.53 -12.12
C PRO A 47 -8.53 -1.47 -13.56
N ASP A 48 -9.41 -1.54 -14.55
CA ASP A 48 -9.09 -1.47 -15.98
C ASP A 48 -9.31 -0.08 -16.60
N PHE A 49 -9.61 0.93 -15.78
CA PHE A 49 -9.70 2.31 -16.25
C PHE A 49 -8.33 2.77 -16.77
N ARG A 50 -8.30 3.33 -17.99
CA ARG A 50 -7.07 3.85 -18.59
C ARG A 50 -6.74 5.21 -17.96
N ASP A 51 -5.76 5.22 -17.05
CA ASP A 51 -5.18 6.40 -16.42
C ASP A 51 -3.77 6.75 -16.94
N SER A 52 -3.35 6.14 -18.07
CA SER A 52 -2.00 6.30 -18.63
C SER A 52 -1.61 7.75 -18.92
N ASP A 53 -2.62 8.58 -19.20
CA ASP A 53 -2.45 9.98 -19.58
C ASP A 53 -2.49 10.92 -18.35
N TRP A 54 -2.72 10.38 -17.15
CA TRP A 54 -2.72 11.13 -15.89
C TRP A 54 -1.29 11.40 -15.41
N LYS A 55 -1.13 12.50 -14.66
CA LYS A 55 0.17 12.94 -14.15
C LYS A 55 0.70 11.93 -13.13
N GLN A 56 1.92 11.44 -13.34
CA GLN A 56 2.61 10.63 -12.33
C GLN A 56 3.11 11.53 -11.19
N VAL A 57 2.81 11.17 -9.95
CA VAL A 57 3.15 11.94 -8.74
C VAL A 57 3.68 11.04 -7.61
N THR A 58 4.29 11.65 -6.60
CA THR A 58 4.70 10.99 -5.35
C THR A 58 4.03 11.72 -4.17
N LEU A 59 3.56 10.97 -3.17
CA LEU A 59 2.92 11.50 -1.96
C LEU A 59 3.97 11.93 -0.89
N PRO A 60 3.64 12.87 0.02
CA PRO A 60 2.42 13.67 0.06
C PRO A 60 2.37 14.67 -1.11
N ARG A 61 1.19 14.81 -1.71
CA ARG A 61 0.93 15.67 -2.87
C ARG A 61 -0.39 16.40 -2.64
N ALA A 62 -0.39 17.73 -2.69
CA ALA A 62 -1.62 18.51 -2.75
C ALA A 62 -2.04 18.72 -4.21
N PHE A 63 -3.34 18.79 -4.48
CA PHE A 63 -3.85 18.89 -5.86
C PHE A 63 -3.44 20.21 -6.55
N ASN A 64 -3.27 21.29 -5.77
CA ASN A 64 -2.93 22.64 -6.25
C ASN A 64 -1.48 23.03 -5.96
N GLU A 65 -0.58 22.11 -5.57
CA GLU A 65 0.78 22.49 -5.16
C GLU A 65 1.63 23.14 -6.26
N ASP A 66 1.29 22.92 -7.54
CA ASP A 66 1.94 23.59 -8.67
C ASP A 66 1.59 25.10 -8.75
N GLU A 67 0.63 25.56 -7.96
CA GLU A 67 0.25 26.97 -7.80
C GLU A 67 0.92 27.62 -6.59
N ALA A 68 1.41 26.81 -5.65
CA ALA A 68 2.09 27.29 -4.47
C ALA A 68 3.31 28.12 -4.89
N PHE A 69 3.46 29.30 -4.28
CA PHE A 69 4.52 30.28 -4.57
C PHE A 69 4.55 30.85 -5.99
N ARG A 70 3.68 30.39 -6.89
CA ARG A 70 3.52 30.91 -8.26
C ARG A 70 2.41 31.95 -8.35
N LEU A 71 1.34 31.76 -7.58
CA LEU A 71 0.17 32.64 -7.53
C LEU A 71 0.02 33.25 -6.14
N SER A 72 -0.65 34.41 -6.09
CA SER A 72 -1.15 34.97 -4.83
C SER A 72 -2.21 34.06 -4.23
N ILE A 73 -2.37 34.10 -2.90
CA ILE A 73 -3.20 33.13 -2.18
C ILE A 73 -4.68 33.18 -2.58
N GLU A 74 -5.19 34.36 -2.88
CA GLU A 74 -6.55 34.59 -3.33
C GLU A 74 -6.84 34.04 -4.74
N GLN A 75 -5.80 33.64 -5.47
CA GLN A 75 -5.89 33.06 -6.81
C GLN A 75 -5.66 31.55 -6.82
N HIS A 76 -5.41 30.92 -5.65
CA HIS A 76 -5.26 29.47 -5.57
C HIS A 76 -6.59 28.78 -5.84
N THR A 77 -6.52 27.69 -6.61
CA THR A 77 -7.63 26.75 -6.74
C THR A 77 -7.87 26.10 -5.38
N ASP A 78 -9.03 26.34 -4.80
CA ASP A 78 -9.42 25.86 -3.47
C ASP A 78 -10.37 24.66 -3.49
N THR A 79 -10.96 24.38 -4.66
CA THR A 79 -12.01 23.40 -4.86
C THR A 79 -11.80 22.63 -6.17
N VAL A 80 -12.26 21.39 -6.19
CA VAL A 80 -12.33 20.58 -7.42
C VAL A 80 -13.74 20.75 -7.98
N VAL A 81 -13.84 21.16 -9.25
CA VAL A 81 -15.09 21.36 -9.98
C VAL A 81 -15.55 20.07 -10.64
#